data_AF-A0A955S4K5-F1
#
_entry.id   AF-A0A955S4K5-F1
#
_cell.length_a   1.000
_cell.length_b   1.000
_cell.length_c   1.000
_cell.angle_alpha   90.00
_cell.angle_beta   90.00
_cell.angle_gamma   90.00
#
_symmetry.space_group_name_H-M   'P 1'
#
loop_
_entity.id
_entity.type
_entity.pdbx_description
1 polymer ?
#
loop_
_entity_poly.entity_id
_entity_poly.type
_entity_poly.pdbx_seq_one_letter_code
_entity_poly.pdbx_strand_id
1 'polypeptide(L)' 'MMKYQCGVCNRAIEGDLIIFKEHVEHHIVEEIVKKHPEWAEKDGTCRKCLEFYKKQMNG' A
#
# COMPACT_ATOMS: atom_id res chain seq x y z
N MET A 1 9.80 -21.79 1.42
CA MET A 1 9.02 -20.58 1.09
C MET A 1 9.79 -19.37 1.59
N MET A 2 9.91 -18.31 0.80
CA MET A 2 10.53 -17.05 1.25
C MET A 2 9.57 -16.31 2.18
N LYS A 3 10.11 -15.70 3.24
CA LYS A 3 9.37 -14.82 4.15
C LYS A 3 9.85 -13.40 3.93
N TYR A 4 8.94 -12.50 3.58
CA TYR A 4 9.24 -11.08 3.41
C TYR A 4 8.68 -10.31 4.59
N GLN A 5 9.49 -9.44 5.18
CA GLN A 5 9.05 -8.58 6.27
C GLN A 5 8.51 -7.27 5.70
N CYS A 6 7.24 -6.96 5.94
CA CYS A 6 6.64 -5.70 5.52
C CYS A 6 7.21 -4.55 6.36
N GLY A 7 7.86 -3.58 5.72
CA GLY A 7 8.38 -2.39 6.41
C GLY A 7 7.29 -1.43 6.93
N VAL A 8 6.04 -1.59 6.49
CA VAL A 8 4.92 -0.70 6.86
C VAL A 8 4.20 -1.21 8.12
N CYS A 9 3.87 -2.50 8.17
CA CYS A 9 3.12 -3.09 9.29
C CYS A 9 3.96 -4.06 10.15
N ASN A 10 5.23 -4.28 9.80
CA ASN A 10 6.14 -5.25 10.43
C ASN A 10 5.64 -6.70 10.47
N ARG A 11 4.65 -7.06 9.64
CA ARG A 11 4.22 -8.46 9.50
C ARG A 11 5.16 -9.25 8.60
N ALA A 12 5.40 -10.50 8.97
CA ALA A 12 6.05 -11.49 8.13
C ALA A 12 5.01 -12.06 7.15
N ILE A 13 5.22 -11.81 5.86
CA ILE A 13 4.42 -12.34 4.77
C ILE A 13 5.13 -13.56 4.22
N GLU A 14 4.51 -14.73 4.37
CA GLU A 14 4.99 -15.98 3.78
C GLU A 14 4.32 -16.16 2.42
N GLY A 15 5.09 -16.26 1.33
CA GLY A 15 4.53 -16.43 0.00
C GLY A 15 5.39 -15.83 -1.11
N ASP A 16 4.78 -15.66 -2.28
CA ASP A 16 5.40 -15.06 -3.44
C ASP A 16 5.57 -13.54 -3.31
N LEU A 17 6.56 -13.01 -4.04
CA LEU A 17 6.85 -11.57 -4.09
C LEU A 17 5.63 -10.74 -4.51
N ILE A 18 4.73 -11.31 -5.33
CA ILE A 18 3.49 -10.66 -5.77
C ILE A 18 2.56 -10.38 -4.57
N ILE A 19 2.39 -11.36 -3.68
CA ILE A 19 1.54 -11.23 -2.48
C ILE A 19 2.15 -10.19 -1.53
N PHE A 20 3.47 -10.25 -1.36
CA PHE A 20 4.18 -9.24 -0.56
C PHE A 20 4.00 -7.83 -1.12
N LYS A 21 4.14 -7.68 -2.45
CA LYS A 21 3.99 -6.39 -3.12
C LYS A 21 2.57 -5.85 -2.91
N GLU A 22 1.53 -6.62 -3.23
CA GLU A 22 0.14 -6.21 -3.05
C GLU A 22 -0.17 -5.80 -1.61
N HIS A 23 0.33 -6.55 -0.63
CA HIS A 23 0.19 -6.24 0.79
C HIS A 23 0.83 -4.89 1.17
N VAL A 24 2.05 -4.64 0.69
CA VAL A 24 2.77 -3.37 0.93
C VAL A 24 2.06 -2.21 0.24
N GLU A 25 1.64 -2.39 -1.01
CA GLU A 25 0.89 -1.38 -1.78
C GLU A 25 -0.40 -0.97 -1.05
N HIS A 26 -1.14 -1.95 -0.54
CA HIS A 26 -2.39 -1.68 0.18
C HIS A 26 -2.15 -0.89 1.46
N HIS A 27 -1.15 -1.26 2.26
CA HIS A 27 -0.82 -0.50 3.47
C HIS A 27 -0.33 0.92 3.19
N ILE A 28 0.44 1.12 2.12
CA ILE A 28 0.88 2.47 1.75
C ILE A 28 -0.34 3.34 1.40
N VAL A 29 -1.31 2.79 0.66
CA VAL A 29 -2.56 3.50 0.36
C VAL A 29 -3.32 3.83 1.64
N GLU A 30 -3.44 2.91 2.59
CA GLU A 30 -4.10 3.19 3.88
C GLU A 30 -3.41 4.33 4.65
N GLU A 31 -2.08 4.34 4.69
CA GLU A 31 -1.32 5.41 5.36
C GLU A 31 -1.49 6.76 4.66
N ILE A 32 -1.57 6.78 3.32
CA ILE A 32 -1.87 8.00 2.55
C ILE A 32 -3.28 8.49 2.86
N VAL A 33 -4.28 7.61 2.92
CA VAL A 33 -5.65 7.97 3.29
C VAL A 33 -5.72 8.56 4.70
N LYS A 34 -5.01 7.97 5.67
CA LYS A 34 -4.95 8.51 7.05
C LYS A 34 -4.36 9.91 7.08
N LYS A 35 -3.36 10.20 6.24
CA LYS A 35 -2.75 11.53 6.11
C LYS A 35 -3.60 12.51 5.29
N HIS A 36 -4.35 12.01 4.31
CA HIS A 36 -5.20 12.78 3.41
C HIS A 36 -6.63 12.20 3.39
N PRO A 37 -7.39 12.32 4.49
CA PRO A 37 -8.74 11.76 4.56
C PRO A 37 -9.70 12.42 3.54
N GLU A 38 -9.40 13.66 3.13
CA GLU A 38 -10.06 14.38 2.04
C GLU A 38 -9.91 13.73 0.65
N TRP A 39 -8.95 12.81 0.48
CA TRP A 39 -8.75 12.09 -0.78
C TRP A 39 -9.51 10.77 -0.84
N ALA A 40 -10.02 10.28 0.30
CA ALA A 40 -10.85 9.09 0.35
C ALA A 40 -12.19 9.37 -0.36
N GLU A 41 -12.49 8.59 -1.41
CA GLU A 41 -13.78 8.64 -2.07
C GLU A 41 -14.79 7.80 -1.24
N LYS A 42 -16.09 8.13 -1.36
CA LYS A 42 -17.14 7.53 -0.51
C LYS A 42 -17.24 6.01 -0.59
N ASP A 43 -16.75 5.41 -1.68
CA ASP A 43 -16.72 3.97 -1.91
C ASP A 43 -15.50 3.27 -1.26
N GLY A 44 -14.78 3.95 -0.36
CA GLY A 44 -13.59 3.40 0.31
C GLY A 44 -12.38 3.27 -0.61
N THR A 45 -12.50 3.73 -1.86
CA THR A 45 -11.40 3.76 -2.82
C THR A 45 -10.74 5.14 -2.77
N CYS A 46 -9.41 5.20 -2.82
CA CYS A 46 -8.68 6.46 -2.93
C CYS A 46 -7.86 6.48 -4.21
N ARG A 47 -8.49 6.90 -5.32
CA ARG A 47 -7.78 6.98 -6.61
C ARG A 47 -6.56 7.91 -6.54
N LYS A 48 -6.68 9.03 -5.83
CA LYS A 48 -5.56 9.96 -5.58
C LYS A 48 -4.41 9.31 -4.83
N CYS A 49 -4.70 8.44 -3.87
CA CYS A 49 -3.68 7.72 -3.10
C CYS A 49 -2.91 6.74 -3.98
N LEU A 50 -3.62 6.01 -4.85
CA LEU A 50 -3.00 5.12 -5.84
C LEU A 50 -2.14 5.88 -6.85
N GLU A 51 -2.63 7.01 -7.35
CA GLU A 51 -1.87 7.89 -8.26
C GLU A 51 -0.62 8.46 -7.59
N PHE A 52 -0.75 8.94 -6.35
CA PHE A 52 0.37 9.45 -5.56
C PHE A 52 1.42 8.38 -5.30
N TYR A 53 0.97 7.17 -4.94
CA TYR A 53 1.84 6.03 -4.75
C TYR A 53 2.56 5.62 -6.04
N LYS A 54 1.85 5.55 -7.17
CA LYS A 54 2.45 5.26 -8.48
C LYS A 54 3.50 6.30 -8.87
N LYS A 55 3.28 7.58 -8.57
CA LYS A 55 4.28 8.64 -8.80
C LYS A 55 5.54 8.47 -7.95
N GLN A 56 5.44 7.94 -6.74
CA GLN A 56 6.61 7.67 -5.88
C GLN A 56 7.45 6.49 -6.38
N MET A 57 6.83 5.54 -7.10
CA MET A 57 7.54 4.39 -7.68
C MET A 57 8.12 4.64 -9.06
N ASN A 58 7.55 5.59 -9.80
CA ASN A 58 8.00 5.99 -11.14
C ASN A 58 8.94 7.20 -10.98
N GLY A 59 10.15 6.92 -10.47
CA GLY A 59 11.21 7.92 -10.29
C GLY A 59 11.72 8.48 -11.61
#